data_AF-A0A067XP65-F1
#
_entry.id   AF-A0A067XP65-F1
#
_cell.length_a   1.000
_cell.length_b   1.000
_cell.length_c   1.000
_cell.angle_alpha   90.00
_cell.angle_beta   90.00
_cell.angle_gamma   90.00
#
_symmetry.space_group_name_H-M   'P 1'
#
loop_
_entity.id
_entity.type
_entity.pdbx_description
1 polymer ?
#
loop_
_entity_poly.entity_id
_entity_poly.type
_entity_poly.pdbx_seq_one_letter_code
_entity_poly.pdbx_strand_id
1 'polypeptide(L)'
;IADQGFLDRQHAIYKLLMRPHQLIEDPELREIAYNYNPYHHYNYYNVPQHLIQKYVEQVEQGQILPRGVIFNVLDDAHRQEMMTLFQLLHQAKDWETFHQTAAWARQRVNEYMFVYAYTTALLHRQDTQDFKIPATYEILPGNYINHDVLRQALRNEMGQNRWAIPMTFAYKYYNPEQRYVAYHAEDVGMGQLHDLFHKQFPFWNCQNQERQGELFHHFIQQTLARYNQARLSSNLPLVERMHYFQHHRQQPFYYPNGEYEYG
;
A
#
# COMPACT_ATOMS: atom_id res chain seq x y z
N ILE A 1 22.11 -18.12 7.43
CA ILE A 1 21.69 -18.94 6.27
C ILE A 1 20.22 -19.26 6.51
N ALA A 2 19.33 -18.98 5.56
CA ALA A 2 17.90 -19.23 5.71
C ALA A 2 17.61 -20.74 5.61
N ASP A 3 16.72 -21.26 6.45
CA ASP A 3 16.24 -22.64 6.34
C ASP A 3 15.15 -22.77 5.27
N GLN A 4 14.82 -24.01 4.90
CA GLN A 4 13.82 -24.28 3.86
C GLN A 4 12.44 -23.73 4.23
N GLY A 5 12.02 -23.85 5.49
CA GLY A 5 10.72 -23.35 5.94
C GLY A 5 10.61 -21.83 5.82
N PHE A 6 11.67 -21.10 6.14
CA PHE A 6 11.75 -19.65 5.92
C PHE A 6 11.61 -19.31 4.44
N LEU A 7 12.31 -20.03 3.54
CA LEU A 7 12.24 -19.80 2.10
C LEU A 7 10.84 -20.07 1.55
N ASP A 8 10.19 -21.15 2.00
CA ASP A 8 8.83 -21.50 1.58
C ASP A 8 7.83 -20.41 1.99
N ARG A 9 7.92 -19.92 3.23
CA ARG A 9 7.08 -18.83 3.74
C ARG A 9 7.32 -17.52 3.00
N GLN A 10 8.59 -17.16 2.78
CA GLN A 10 8.97 -15.98 2.00
C GLN A 10 8.39 -16.05 0.58
N HIS A 11 8.44 -17.22 -0.05
CA HIS A 11 7.87 -17.43 -1.37
C HIS A 11 6.34 -17.31 -1.35
N ALA A 12 5.67 -17.82 -0.30
CA ALA A 12 4.23 -17.69 -0.12
C ALA A 12 3.77 -16.22 -0.02
N ILE A 13 4.55 -15.36 0.65
CA ILE A 13 4.31 -13.90 0.70
C ILE A 13 4.36 -13.30 -0.70
N TYR A 14 5.40 -13.63 -1.47
CA TYR A 14 5.57 -13.10 -2.82
C TYR A 14 4.45 -13.54 -3.75
N LYS A 15 4.01 -14.81 -3.68
CA LYS A 15 2.88 -15.29 -4.48
C LYS A 15 1.59 -14.51 -4.21
N LEU A 16 1.31 -14.14 -2.96
CA LEU A 16 0.11 -13.36 -2.59
C LEU A 16 0.17 -11.90 -3.09
N LEU A 17 1.37 -11.33 -3.14
CA LEU A 17 1.61 -9.96 -3.61
C LEU A 17 1.80 -9.85 -5.13
N MET A 18 1.88 -10.98 -5.83
CA MET A 18 2.00 -10.99 -7.28
C MET A 18 0.67 -10.61 -7.94
N ARG A 19 0.72 -9.62 -8.85
CA ARG A 19 -0.41 -9.15 -9.67
C ARG A 19 -1.71 -9.00 -8.86
N PRO A 20 -1.73 -8.17 -7.79
CA PRO A 20 -2.84 -8.10 -6.83
C PRO A 20 -4.19 -7.76 -7.49
N HIS A 21 -4.16 -7.05 -8.63
CA HIS A 21 -5.31 -6.68 -9.44
C HIS A 21 -6.05 -7.89 -10.04
N GLN A 22 -5.32 -8.95 -10.42
CA GLN A 22 -5.88 -10.19 -10.94
C GLN A 22 -6.25 -11.15 -9.80
N LEU A 23 -7.21 -12.05 -10.04
CA LEU A 23 -7.48 -13.15 -9.12
C LEU A 23 -6.28 -14.11 -9.04
N ILE A 24 -6.22 -14.92 -7.99
CA ILE A 24 -5.08 -15.82 -7.76
C ILE A 24 -4.91 -16.80 -8.93
N GLU A 25 -3.74 -16.76 -9.58
CA GLU A 25 -3.36 -17.65 -10.69
C GLU A 25 -2.78 -19.00 -10.20
N ASP A 26 -2.08 -18.97 -9.06
CA ASP A 26 -1.45 -20.14 -8.44
C ASP A 26 -2.52 -21.16 -7.98
N PRO A 27 -2.49 -22.43 -8.46
CA PRO A 27 -3.53 -23.41 -8.15
C PRO A 27 -3.66 -23.75 -6.66
N GLU A 28 -2.54 -23.83 -5.94
CA GLU A 28 -2.50 -24.19 -4.52
C GLU A 28 -3.11 -23.07 -3.67
N LEU A 29 -2.68 -21.82 -3.89
CA LEU A 29 -3.27 -20.66 -3.22
C LEU A 29 -4.76 -20.49 -3.54
N ARG A 30 -5.16 -20.82 -4.77
CA ARG A 30 -6.56 -20.75 -5.18
C ARG A 30 -7.40 -21.78 -4.43
N GLU A 31 -6.91 -23.00 -4.29
CA GLU A 31 -7.58 -24.05 -3.50
C GLU A 31 -7.74 -23.63 -2.04
N ILE A 32 -6.67 -23.10 -1.43
CA ILE A 32 -6.72 -22.53 -0.08
C ILE A 32 -7.77 -21.43 0.01
N ALA A 33 -7.75 -20.46 -0.92
CA ALA A 33 -8.67 -19.34 -0.92
C ALA A 33 -10.14 -19.78 -1.06
N TYR A 34 -10.43 -20.86 -1.79
CA TYR A 34 -11.79 -21.37 -1.93
C TYR A 34 -12.27 -22.16 -0.72
N ASN A 35 -11.42 -23.03 -0.18
CA ASN A 35 -11.81 -23.96 0.89
C ASN A 35 -11.70 -23.36 2.29
N TYR A 36 -10.87 -22.33 2.46
CA TYR A 36 -10.71 -21.67 3.76
C TYR A 36 -11.83 -20.66 4.03
N ASN A 37 -12.44 -20.77 5.21
CA ASN A 37 -13.34 -19.77 5.75
C ASN A 37 -12.85 -19.37 7.15
N PRO A 38 -12.47 -18.09 7.39
CA PRO A 38 -11.99 -17.63 8.69
C PRO A 38 -12.99 -17.88 9.83
N TYR A 39 -14.29 -17.76 9.54
CA TYR A 39 -15.34 -17.98 10.54
C TYR A 39 -15.39 -19.43 11.01
N HIS A 40 -15.18 -20.43 10.14
CA HIS A 40 -15.12 -21.83 10.57
C HIS A 40 -13.86 -22.17 11.38
N HIS A 41 -12.85 -21.30 11.33
CA HIS A 41 -11.56 -21.45 12.02
C HIS A 41 -11.38 -20.41 13.13
N TYR A 42 -12.47 -19.84 13.66
CA TYR A 42 -12.45 -18.75 14.65
C TYR A 42 -11.57 -19.02 15.88
N ASN A 43 -11.41 -20.28 16.29
CA ASN A 43 -10.57 -20.70 17.42
C ASN A 43 -9.07 -20.41 17.21
N TYR A 44 -8.62 -20.18 15.97
CA TYR A 44 -7.24 -19.86 15.62
C TYR A 44 -6.93 -18.36 15.58
N TYR A 45 -7.87 -17.53 16.06
CA TYR A 45 -7.71 -16.07 16.12
C TYR A 45 -7.84 -15.57 17.56
N ASN A 46 -7.12 -14.50 17.88
CA ASN A 46 -7.35 -13.70 19.08
C ASN A 46 -8.38 -12.59 18.81
N VAL A 47 -9.45 -12.93 18.08
CA VAL A 47 -10.54 -12.02 17.71
C VAL A 47 -11.86 -12.66 18.16
N PRO A 48 -12.78 -11.90 18.77
CA PRO A 48 -14.10 -12.42 19.12
C PRO A 48 -14.83 -13.04 17.93
N GLN A 49 -15.37 -14.26 18.09
CA GLN A 49 -16.03 -15.04 17.03
C GLN A 49 -17.10 -14.23 16.27
N HIS A 50 -17.93 -13.46 16.98
CA HIS A 50 -19.00 -12.67 16.37
C HIS A 50 -18.49 -11.57 15.41
N LEU A 51 -17.28 -11.04 15.63
CA LEU A 51 -16.67 -10.06 14.73
C LEU A 51 -16.14 -10.73 13.47
N ILE A 52 -15.52 -11.92 13.60
CA ILE A 52 -15.08 -12.72 12.45
C ILE A 52 -16.29 -13.11 11.60
N GLN A 53 -17.36 -13.60 12.24
CA GLN A 53 -18.60 -13.96 11.57
C GLN A 53 -19.16 -12.79 10.77
N LYS A 54 -19.38 -11.64 11.44
CA LYS A 54 -19.92 -10.44 10.81
C LYS A 54 -19.09 -10.01 9.61
N TYR A 55 -17.76 -9.99 9.75
CA TYR A 55 -16.88 -9.58 8.67
C TYR A 55 -16.95 -10.55 7.49
N VAL A 56 -16.88 -11.87 7.73
CA VAL A 56 -16.99 -12.89 6.67
C VAL A 56 -18.34 -12.77 5.94
N GLU A 57 -19.45 -12.59 6.66
CA GLU A 57 -20.78 -12.38 6.07
C GLU A 57 -20.83 -11.12 5.20
N GLN A 58 -20.23 -10.01 5.64
CA GLN A 58 -20.14 -8.77 4.84
C GLN A 58 -19.34 -8.98 3.56
N VAL A 59 -18.22 -9.71 3.62
CA VAL A 59 -17.42 -10.04 2.43
C VAL A 59 -18.21 -10.90 1.46
N GLU A 60 -18.87 -11.96 1.93
CA GLU A 60 -19.65 -12.89 1.10
C GLU A 60 -20.88 -12.25 0.47
N GLN A 61 -21.51 -11.30 1.17
CA GLN A 61 -22.67 -10.54 0.67
C GLN A 61 -22.28 -9.35 -0.23
N GLY A 62 -20.97 -9.10 -0.44
CA GLY A 62 -20.50 -7.98 -1.24
C GLY A 62 -20.79 -6.61 -0.61
N GLN A 63 -20.88 -6.54 0.72
CA GLN A 63 -21.13 -5.32 1.50
C GLN A 63 -19.84 -4.62 1.95
N ILE A 64 -18.74 -4.89 1.24
CA ILE A 64 -17.44 -4.26 1.43
C ILE A 64 -17.06 -3.50 0.16
N LEU A 65 -16.00 -2.70 0.22
CA LEU A 65 -15.39 -2.03 -0.92
C LEU A 65 -15.17 -3.04 -2.07
N PRO A 66 -15.81 -2.85 -3.23
CA PRO A 66 -15.64 -3.76 -4.36
C PRO A 66 -14.20 -3.75 -4.89
N ARG A 67 -13.79 -4.85 -5.51
CA ARG A 67 -12.56 -4.90 -6.32
C ARG A 67 -12.66 -3.97 -7.53
N GLY A 68 -11.54 -3.43 -7.98
CA GLY A 68 -11.51 -2.46 -9.07
C GLY A 68 -12.04 -1.08 -8.70
N VAL A 69 -12.08 -0.75 -7.40
CA VAL A 69 -12.43 0.58 -6.89
C VAL A 69 -11.25 1.14 -6.12
N ILE A 70 -11.05 2.46 -6.20
CA ILE A 70 -9.98 3.14 -5.48
C ILE A 70 -10.20 3.00 -3.97
N PHE A 71 -9.23 2.38 -3.29
CA PHE A 71 -9.14 2.40 -1.84
C PHE A 71 -8.48 3.69 -1.37
N ASN A 72 -9.03 4.30 -0.32
CA ASN A 72 -8.46 5.47 0.32
C ASN A 72 -8.51 5.30 1.83
N VAL A 73 -7.34 5.18 2.48
CA VAL A 73 -7.26 5.01 3.94
C VAL A 73 -7.77 6.24 4.70
N LEU A 74 -7.84 7.41 4.08
CA LEU A 74 -8.40 8.62 4.69
C LEU A 74 -9.93 8.61 4.69
N ASP A 75 -10.57 7.80 3.85
CA ASP A 75 -12.02 7.58 3.90
C ASP A 75 -12.37 6.69 5.10
N ASP A 76 -13.37 7.11 5.87
CA ASP A 76 -13.74 6.44 7.12
C ASP A 76 -14.28 5.03 6.89
N ALA A 77 -15.12 4.83 5.87
CA ALA A 77 -15.72 3.52 5.58
C ALA A 77 -14.64 2.54 5.11
N HIS A 78 -13.83 2.96 4.13
CA HIS A 78 -12.71 2.16 3.64
C HIS A 78 -11.73 1.79 4.76
N ARG A 79 -11.42 2.75 5.64
CA ARG A 79 -10.49 2.52 6.75
C ARG A 79 -11.02 1.52 7.76
N GLN A 80 -12.31 1.55 8.10
CA GLN A 80 -12.89 0.59 9.05
C GLN A 80 -12.85 -0.85 8.50
N GLU A 81 -13.16 -1.04 7.21
CA GLU A 81 -13.08 -2.34 6.56
C GLU A 81 -11.63 -2.86 6.52
N MET A 82 -10.68 -1.98 6.17
CA MET A 82 -9.25 -2.29 6.16
C MET A 82 -8.76 -2.67 7.56
N MET A 83 -9.14 -1.91 8.60
CA MET A 83 -8.76 -2.18 9.99
C MET A 83 -9.28 -3.54 10.46
N THR A 84 -10.49 -3.92 10.05
CA THR A 84 -11.07 -5.23 10.37
C THR A 84 -10.27 -6.36 9.71
N LEU A 85 -9.90 -6.22 8.43
CA LEU A 85 -9.02 -7.17 7.75
C LEU A 85 -7.64 -7.25 8.41
N PHE A 86 -7.04 -6.09 8.71
CA PHE A 86 -5.75 -6.01 9.41
C PHE A 86 -5.82 -6.74 10.76
N GLN A 87 -6.87 -6.51 11.56
CA GLN A 87 -7.04 -7.16 12.85
C GLN A 87 -7.11 -8.69 12.69
N LEU A 88 -7.87 -9.19 11.72
CA LEU A 88 -7.99 -10.62 11.46
C LEU A 88 -6.62 -11.25 11.10
N LEU A 89 -5.85 -10.60 10.23
CA LEU A 89 -4.50 -11.03 9.83
C LEU A 89 -3.50 -10.93 11.00
N HIS A 90 -3.47 -9.81 11.70
CA HIS A 90 -2.53 -9.54 12.79
C HIS A 90 -2.77 -10.47 13.99
N GLN A 91 -4.03 -10.81 14.27
CA GLN A 91 -4.43 -11.62 15.42
C GLN A 91 -4.57 -13.12 15.14
N ALA A 92 -4.21 -13.59 13.94
CA ALA A 92 -4.06 -15.01 13.66
C ALA A 92 -2.96 -15.62 14.56
N LYS A 93 -3.24 -16.74 15.23
CA LYS A 93 -2.34 -17.30 16.26
C LYS A 93 -1.04 -17.88 15.72
N ASP A 94 -1.05 -18.29 14.46
CA ASP A 94 0.08 -18.95 13.79
C ASP A 94 0.19 -18.54 12.32
N TRP A 95 1.31 -18.94 11.71
CA TRP A 95 1.63 -18.67 10.32
C TRP A 95 0.60 -19.28 9.36
N GLU A 96 0.14 -20.50 9.61
CA GLU A 96 -0.75 -21.22 8.71
C GLU A 96 -2.10 -20.50 8.62
N THR A 97 -2.68 -20.15 9.76
CA THR A 97 -3.90 -19.36 9.86
C THR A 97 -3.72 -18.03 9.13
N PHE A 98 -2.63 -17.29 9.42
CA PHE A 98 -2.33 -16.01 8.76
C PHE A 98 -2.28 -16.15 7.23
N HIS A 99 -1.59 -17.17 6.72
CA HIS A 99 -1.44 -17.41 5.29
C HIS A 99 -2.77 -17.78 4.62
N GLN A 100 -3.56 -18.65 5.25
CA GLN A 100 -4.87 -19.06 4.74
C GLN A 100 -5.89 -17.91 4.77
N THR A 101 -5.90 -17.08 5.83
CA THR A 101 -6.69 -15.84 5.87
C THR A 101 -6.29 -14.89 4.74
N ALA A 102 -4.98 -14.72 4.51
CA ALA A 102 -4.48 -13.85 3.46
C ALA A 102 -4.90 -14.35 2.06
N ALA A 103 -4.81 -15.65 1.79
CA ALA A 103 -5.30 -16.25 0.55
C ALA A 103 -6.81 -16.04 0.37
N TRP A 104 -7.61 -16.28 1.42
CA TRP A 104 -9.06 -16.03 1.40
C TRP A 104 -9.39 -14.56 1.08
N ALA A 105 -8.70 -13.61 1.72
CA ALA A 105 -8.91 -12.18 1.54
C ALA A 105 -8.45 -11.70 0.16
N ARG A 106 -7.30 -12.17 -0.32
CA ARG A 106 -6.70 -11.83 -1.62
C ARG A 106 -7.63 -12.06 -2.81
N GLN A 107 -8.54 -13.04 -2.69
CA GLN A 107 -9.51 -13.40 -3.72
C GLN A 107 -10.81 -12.57 -3.65
N ARG A 108 -11.20 -12.08 -2.47
CA ARG A 108 -12.54 -11.54 -2.20
C ARG A 108 -12.57 -10.05 -1.88
N VAL A 109 -11.48 -9.53 -1.31
CA VAL A 109 -11.37 -8.15 -0.86
C VAL A 109 -10.76 -7.29 -1.98
N ASN A 110 -11.10 -5.99 -1.98
CA ASN A 110 -10.44 -4.96 -2.79
C ASN A 110 -8.91 -5.11 -2.73
N GLU A 111 -8.28 -5.11 -3.90
CA GLU A 111 -6.85 -5.39 -4.08
C GLU A 111 -5.93 -4.41 -3.36
N TYR A 112 -6.26 -3.12 -3.39
CA TYR A 112 -5.48 -2.08 -2.71
C TYR A 112 -5.62 -2.19 -1.20
N MET A 113 -6.86 -2.41 -0.72
CA MET A 113 -7.13 -2.64 0.70
C MET A 113 -6.42 -3.89 1.21
N PHE A 114 -6.44 -4.98 0.44
CA PHE A 114 -5.70 -6.21 0.76
C PHE A 114 -4.20 -5.94 0.86
N VAL A 115 -3.58 -5.32 -0.15
CA VAL A 115 -2.13 -5.03 -0.13
C VAL A 115 -1.78 -4.16 1.07
N TYR A 116 -2.57 -3.14 1.39
CA TYR A 116 -2.34 -2.29 2.55
C TYR A 116 -2.43 -3.08 3.86
N ALA A 117 -3.52 -3.82 4.10
CA ALA A 117 -3.72 -4.57 5.33
C ALA A 117 -2.70 -5.69 5.51
N TYR A 118 -2.39 -6.43 4.44
CA TYR A 118 -1.46 -7.55 4.45
C TYR A 118 -0.02 -7.11 4.68
N THR A 119 0.46 -6.09 3.95
CA THR A 119 1.83 -5.58 4.15
C THR A 119 1.99 -4.91 5.52
N THR A 120 0.95 -4.26 6.03
CA THR A 120 0.94 -3.75 7.41
C THR A 120 0.98 -4.91 8.41
N ALA A 121 0.16 -5.95 8.25
CA ALA A 121 0.19 -7.10 9.16
C ALA A 121 1.57 -7.79 9.19
N LEU A 122 2.24 -7.93 8.05
CA LEU A 122 3.61 -8.46 7.96
C LEU A 122 4.64 -7.64 8.76
N LEU A 123 4.47 -6.32 8.83
CA LEU A 123 5.38 -5.44 9.57
C LEU A 123 5.18 -5.52 11.09
N HIS A 124 3.96 -5.83 11.54
CA HIS A 124 3.59 -5.77 12.97
C HIS A 124 3.58 -7.13 13.66
N ARG A 125 3.43 -8.24 12.90
CA ARG A 125 3.48 -9.59 13.45
C ARG A 125 4.90 -10.01 13.82
N GLN A 126 5.06 -10.64 14.99
CA GLN A 126 6.37 -11.06 15.50
C GLN A 126 6.99 -12.18 14.67
N ASP A 127 6.18 -13.11 14.17
CA ASP A 127 6.63 -14.26 13.38
C ASP A 127 6.99 -13.91 11.92
N THR A 128 6.85 -12.64 11.51
CA THR A 128 7.09 -12.19 10.14
C THR A 128 8.13 -11.08 9.99
N GLN A 129 8.78 -10.65 11.08
CA GLN A 129 9.69 -9.50 11.09
C GLN A 129 10.91 -9.65 10.17
N ASP A 130 11.38 -10.88 9.95
CA ASP A 130 12.57 -11.15 9.13
C ASP A 130 12.26 -11.31 7.63
N PHE A 131 10.98 -11.38 7.26
CA PHE A 131 10.59 -11.50 5.85
C PHE A 131 10.78 -10.19 5.10
N LYS A 132 11.15 -10.32 3.83
CA LYS A 132 11.26 -9.19 2.90
C LYS A 132 9.91 -8.96 2.23
N ILE A 133 9.44 -7.74 2.30
CA ILE A 133 8.26 -7.27 1.57
C ILE A 133 8.77 -6.58 0.30
N PRO A 134 8.27 -6.95 -0.91
CA PRO A 134 8.60 -6.22 -2.13
C PRO A 134 8.22 -4.75 -2.01
N ALA A 135 8.84 -3.89 -2.80
CA ALA A 135 8.50 -2.48 -2.75
C ALA A 135 7.07 -2.27 -3.29
N THR A 136 6.33 -1.32 -2.72
CA THR A 136 4.95 -1.04 -3.12
C THR A 136 4.87 -0.59 -4.57
N TYR A 137 5.91 0.06 -5.11
CA TYR A 137 6.01 0.39 -6.54
C TYR A 137 6.21 -0.82 -7.48
N GLU A 138 6.59 -2.00 -6.96
CA GLU A 138 6.62 -3.26 -7.72
C GLU A 138 5.29 -4.00 -7.63
N ILE A 139 4.58 -3.85 -6.51
CA ILE A 139 3.29 -4.51 -6.24
C ILE A 139 2.13 -3.77 -6.91
N LEU A 140 2.12 -2.43 -6.82
CA LEU A 140 1.10 -1.51 -7.31
C LEU A 140 1.76 -0.40 -8.16
N PRO A 141 2.31 -0.73 -9.33
CA PRO A 141 3.09 0.21 -10.14
C PRO A 141 2.26 1.43 -10.58
N GLY A 142 0.95 1.29 -10.80
CA GLY A 142 0.06 2.40 -11.19
C GLY A 142 0.07 3.60 -10.23
N ASN A 143 0.45 3.41 -8.96
CA ASN A 143 0.55 4.51 -7.98
C ASN A 143 1.84 5.35 -8.11
N TYR A 144 2.83 4.88 -8.87
CA TYR A 144 4.19 5.44 -8.91
C TYR A 144 4.65 5.82 -10.31
N ILE A 145 3.96 5.35 -11.35
CA ILE A 145 4.36 5.58 -12.75
C ILE A 145 3.39 6.53 -13.44
N ASN A 146 3.90 7.29 -14.40
CA ASN A 146 3.10 8.19 -15.21
C ASN A 146 2.13 7.42 -16.12
N HIS A 147 0.93 7.95 -16.31
CA HIS A 147 -0.14 7.30 -17.07
C HIS A 147 0.28 6.98 -18.52
N ASP A 148 1.07 7.83 -19.17
CA ASP A 148 1.61 7.60 -20.52
C ASP A 148 2.49 6.33 -20.57
N VAL A 149 3.33 6.14 -19.54
CA VAL A 149 4.21 4.98 -19.41
C VAL A 149 3.40 3.72 -19.12
N LEU A 150 2.41 3.80 -18.23
CA LEU A 150 1.49 2.69 -17.94
C LEU A 150 0.75 2.24 -19.22
N ARG A 151 0.17 3.19 -19.97
CA ARG A 151 -0.52 2.90 -21.24
C ARG A 151 0.42 2.29 -22.28
N GLN A 152 1.65 2.75 -22.36
CA GLN A 152 2.66 2.16 -23.25
C GLN A 152 3.01 0.73 -22.82
N ALA A 153 3.15 0.47 -21.51
CA ALA A 153 3.40 -0.85 -20.98
C ALA A 153 2.27 -1.82 -21.34
N LEU A 154 1.01 -1.43 -21.10
CA LEU A 154 -0.17 -2.24 -21.41
C LEU A 154 -0.30 -2.56 -22.92
N ARG A 155 0.05 -1.61 -23.80
CA ARG A 155 0.09 -1.86 -25.26
C ARG A 155 1.17 -2.86 -25.64
N ASN A 156 2.32 -2.83 -24.96
CA ASN A 156 3.46 -3.69 -25.23
C ASN A 156 3.29 -5.11 -24.65
N GLU A 157 2.51 -5.28 -23.58
CA GLU A 157 2.18 -6.60 -23.01
C GLU A 157 1.46 -7.54 -24.00
N MET A 158 0.92 -7.01 -25.10
CA MET A 158 0.42 -7.82 -26.21
C MET A 158 1.53 -8.64 -26.92
N GLY A 159 2.82 -8.48 -26.57
CA GLY A 159 3.95 -9.28 -27.05
C GLY A 159 4.85 -9.81 -25.93
N GLN A 160 5.34 -11.05 -26.04
CA GLN A 160 6.12 -11.79 -25.02
C GLN A 160 7.55 -11.28 -24.75
N ASN A 161 7.87 -10.02 -25.06
CA ASN A 161 9.22 -9.48 -24.88
C ASN A 161 9.35 -8.68 -23.57
N ARG A 162 10.56 -8.65 -23.00
CA ARG A 162 10.91 -7.71 -21.93
C ARG A 162 11.10 -6.33 -22.53
N TRP A 163 10.44 -5.32 -21.97
CA TRP A 163 10.49 -3.94 -22.44
C TRP A 163 11.13 -3.04 -21.38
N ALA A 164 11.93 -2.08 -21.83
CA ALA A 164 12.38 -0.97 -21.01
C ALA A 164 11.72 0.31 -21.57
N ILE A 165 10.85 0.94 -20.77
CA ILE A 165 10.15 2.16 -21.16
C ILE A 165 10.76 3.32 -20.38
N PRO A 166 11.42 4.28 -21.04
CA PRO A 166 11.95 5.44 -20.35
C PRO A 166 10.80 6.30 -19.82
N MET A 167 10.90 6.71 -18.56
CA MET A 167 9.96 7.63 -17.92
C MET A 167 10.63 8.98 -17.69
N THR A 168 9.91 10.05 -18.00
CA THR A 168 10.29 11.42 -17.63
C THR A 168 9.38 11.92 -16.52
N PHE A 169 9.93 12.69 -15.58
CA PHE A 169 9.15 13.32 -14.53
C PHE A 169 8.06 14.24 -15.09
N ALA A 170 6.92 14.25 -14.42
CA ALA A 170 5.73 14.97 -14.83
C ALA A 170 5.84 16.45 -14.48
N TYR A 171 6.57 17.23 -15.27
CA TYR A 171 6.52 18.68 -15.17
C TYR A 171 5.51 19.23 -16.19
N LYS A 172 4.47 19.92 -15.70
CA LYS A 172 3.57 20.71 -16.56
C LYS A 172 3.88 22.20 -16.45
N TYR A 173 3.59 22.93 -17.52
CA TYR A 173 3.86 24.37 -17.65
C TYR A 173 3.21 25.24 -16.55
N TYR A 174 2.21 24.73 -15.82
CA TYR A 174 1.46 25.46 -14.81
C TYR A 174 2.20 25.67 -13.48
N ASN A 175 3.28 24.93 -13.22
CA ASN A 175 4.12 25.13 -12.04
C ASN A 175 5.61 24.98 -12.39
N PRO A 176 6.26 26.05 -12.88
CA PRO A 176 7.64 25.98 -13.34
C PRO A 176 8.64 25.65 -12.22
N GLU A 177 8.32 25.95 -10.95
CA GLU A 177 9.17 25.58 -9.82
C GLU A 177 9.21 24.06 -9.61
N GLN A 178 8.07 23.38 -9.75
CA GLN A 178 7.99 21.92 -9.57
C GLN A 178 8.92 21.18 -10.51
N ARG A 179 9.13 21.69 -11.74
CA ARG A 179 10.04 21.09 -12.71
C ARG A 179 11.45 20.84 -12.14
N TYR A 180 11.96 21.78 -11.34
CA TYR A 180 13.34 21.67 -10.85
C TYR A 180 13.49 20.68 -9.70
N VAL A 181 12.39 20.32 -9.03
CA VAL A 181 12.40 19.41 -7.87
C VAL A 181 11.53 18.17 -8.07
N ALA A 182 11.02 17.95 -9.29
CA ALA A 182 10.19 16.80 -9.64
C ALA A 182 10.95 15.48 -9.43
N TYR A 183 12.24 15.44 -9.73
CA TYR A 183 13.08 14.26 -9.47
C TYR A 183 13.12 13.84 -8.01
N HIS A 184 12.82 14.75 -7.07
CA HIS A 184 12.76 14.45 -5.65
C HIS A 184 11.33 14.11 -5.22
N ALA A 185 10.34 14.85 -5.73
CA ALA A 185 8.94 14.69 -5.36
C ALA A 185 8.28 13.45 -5.97
N GLU A 186 8.72 13.04 -7.17
CA GLU A 186 8.22 11.88 -7.93
C GLU A 186 9.16 10.67 -7.86
N ASP A 187 10.22 10.74 -7.04
CA ASP A 187 11.10 9.59 -6.82
C ASP A 187 10.31 8.45 -6.16
N VAL A 188 10.37 7.26 -6.76
CA VAL A 188 9.64 6.08 -6.27
C VAL A 188 10.13 5.64 -4.90
N GLY A 189 11.40 5.88 -4.56
CA GLY A 189 11.98 5.59 -3.26
C GLY A 189 11.48 6.54 -2.17
N MET A 190 11.33 7.83 -2.47
CA MET A 190 10.70 8.79 -1.55
C MET A 190 9.24 8.44 -1.29
N GLY A 191 8.48 8.06 -2.33
CA GLY A 191 7.11 7.57 -2.17
C GLY A 191 7.04 6.30 -1.34
N GLN A 192 7.94 5.33 -1.58
CA GLN A 192 8.05 4.10 -0.81
C GLN A 192 8.38 4.36 0.66
N LEU A 193 9.32 5.28 0.94
CA LEU A 193 9.70 5.64 2.30
C LEU A 193 8.51 6.19 3.09
N HIS A 194 7.73 7.06 2.46
CA HIS A 194 6.52 7.62 3.08
C HIS A 194 5.46 6.55 3.32
N ASP A 195 5.21 5.67 2.35
CA ASP A 195 4.30 4.53 2.49
C ASP A 195 4.70 3.59 3.65
N LEU A 196 5.98 3.20 3.71
CA LEU A 196 6.51 2.36 4.79
C LEU A 196 6.38 3.03 6.16
N PHE A 197 6.69 4.32 6.25
CA PHE A 197 6.55 5.06 7.51
C PHE A 197 5.11 5.00 8.03
N HIS A 198 4.11 5.24 7.17
CA HIS A 198 2.69 5.20 7.56
C HIS A 198 2.15 3.79 7.81
N LYS A 199 2.78 2.74 7.27
CA LYS A 199 2.45 1.34 7.61
C LYS A 199 3.12 0.89 8.91
N GLN A 200 4.32 1.38 9.19
CA GLN A 200 5.01 1.09 10.46
C GLN A 200 4.39 1.86 11.62
N PHE A 201 3.98 3.11 11.40
CA PHE A 201 3.38 4.00 12.40
C PHE A 201 1.97 4.47 11.98
N PRO A 202 1.02 3.55 11.77
CA PRO A 202 -0.31 3.89 11.27
C PRO A 202 -1.05 4.81 12.24
N PHE A 203 -1.58 5.93 11.71
CA PHE A 203 -2.35 6.90 12.49
C PHE A 203 -3.65 6.32 13.10
N TRP A 204 -4.11 5.18 12.59
CA TRP A 204 -5.35 4.51 13.01
C TRP A 204 -5.10 3.39 14.03
N ASN A 205 -3.85 3.05 14.34
CA ASN A 205 -3.50 2.02 15.33
C ASN A 205 -2.40 2.52 16.30
N CYS A 206 -2.76 3.53 17.10
CA CYS A 206 -1.82 4.23 17.98
C CYS A 206 -1.63 3.59 19.37
N GLN A 207 -2.29 2.48 19.68
CA GLN A 207 -2.39 2.01 21.07
C GLN A 207 -1.09 1.40 21.63
N ASN A 208 -0.15 1.02 20.77
CA ASN A 208 1.00 0.19 21.17
C ASN A 208 2.37 0.77 20.77
N GLN A 209 2.47 2.05 20.42
CA GLN A 209 3.74 2.64 19.95
C GLN A 209 4.16 3.85 20.79
N GLU A 210 5.19 3.65 21.60
CA GLU A 210 5.83 4.73 22.34
C GLU A 210 6.39 5.78 21.39
N ARG A 211 6.26 7.06 21.76
CA ARG A 211 6.83 8.22 21.04
C ARG A 211 6.36 8.36 19.58
N GLN A 212 5.25 7.73 19.19
CA GLN A 212 4.72 7.82 17.82
C GLN A 212 4.56 9.27 17.33
N GLY A 213 4.06 10.17 18.18
CA GLY A 213 3.93 11.60 17.84
C GLY A 213 5.27 12.31 17.63
N GLU A 214 6.30 11.94 18.40
CA GLU A 214 7.66 12.47 18.22
C GLU A 214 8.29 11.94 16.94
N LEU A 215 8.15 10.64 16.66
CA LEU A 215 8.63 10.01 15.42
C LEU A 215 7.95 10.60 14.19
N PHE A 216 6.64 10.84 14.26
CA PHE A 216 5.91 11.55 13.21
C PHE A 216 6.45 12.97 12.99
N HIS A 217 6.60 13.75 14.06
CA HIS A 217 7.16 15.10 13.95
C HIS A 217 8.57 15.08 13.33
N HIS A 218 9.43 14.17 13.80
CA HIS A 218 10.79 14.03 13.30
C HIS A 218 10.80 13.64 11.82
N PHE A 219 10.01 12.64 11.43
CA PHE A 219 9.91 12.19 10.04
C PHE A 219 9.49 13.31 9.08
N ILE A 220 8.44 14.07 9.44
CA ILE A 220 7.97 15.20 8.64
C ILE A 220 9.02 16.32 8.59
N GLN A 221 9.65 16.64 9.72
CA GLN A 221 10.66 17.70 9.79
C GLN A 221 11.91 17.35 8.96
N GLN A 222 12.38 16.11 9.00
CA GLN A 222 13.51 15.64 8.18
C GLN A 222 13.16 15.59 6.69
N THR A 223 11.96 15.11 6.34
CA THR A 223 11.49 15.08 4.95
C THR A 223 11.41 16.50 4.37
N LEU A 224 10.86 17.46 5.14
CA LEU A 224 10.80 18.87 4.74
C LEU A 224 12.20 19.48 4.60
N ALA A 225 13.11 19.21 5.54
CA ALA A 225 14.48 19.69 5.46
C ALA A 225 15.19 19.17 4.20
N ARG A 226 15.01 17.88 3.87
CA ARG A 226 15.56 17.26 2.66
C ARG A 226 14.99 17.86 1.38
N TYR A 227 13.68 18.13 1.35
CA TYR A 227 13.03 18.80 0.22
C TYR A 227 13.54 20.24 0.05
N ASN A 228 13.70 20.99 1.14
CA ASN A 228 14.27 22.34 1.12
C ASN A 228 15.71 22.35 0.60
N GLN A 229 16.53 21.34 0.92
CA GLN A 229 17.87 21.21 0.31
C GLN A 229 17.80 21.03 -1.22
N ALA A 230 16.85 20.23 -1.72
CA ALA A 230 16.65 20.07 -3.17
C ALA A 230 16.19 21.38 -3.84
N ARG A 231 15.33 22.15 -3.16
CA ARG A 231 14.90 23.49 -3.60
C ARG A 231 16.06 24.48 -3.67
N LEU A 232 16.85 24.60 -2.60
CA LEU A 232 18.01 25.49 -2.56
C LEU A 232 19.05 25.15 -3.64
N SER A 233 19.30 23.85 -3.87
CA SER A 233 20.20 23.37 -4.94
C SER A 233 19.71 23.75 -6.34
N SER A 234 18.41 24.01 -6.47
CA SER A 234 17.74 24.42 -7.70
C SER A 234 17.46 25.93 -7.75
N ASN A 235 18.10 26.72 -6.88
CA ASN A 235 17.88 28.16 -6.73
C ASN A 235 16.40 28.55 -6.46
N LEU A 236 15.66 27.67 -5.78
CA LEU A 236 14.31 27.93 -5.31
C LEU A 236 14.33 28.34 -3.83
N PRO A 237 13.41 29.21 -3.38
CA PRO A 237 13.29 29.58 -1.98
C PRO A 237 12.83 28.38 -1.14
N LEU A 238 13.01 28.46 0.18
CA LEU A 238 12.44 27.50 1.12
C LEU A 238 10.92 27.39 0.95
N VAL A 239 10.36 26.23 1.30
CA VAL A 239 8.90 26.03 1.34
C VAL A 239 8.27 27.07 2.27
N GLU A 240 7.28 27.78 1.74
CA GLU A 240 6.49 28.71 2.53
C GLU A 240 5.42 27.99 3.36
N ARG A 241 5.06 28.58 4.50
CA ARG A 241 3.96 28.07 5.31
C ARG A 241 2.62 28.28 4.58
N MET A 242 1.79 27.24 4.55
CA MET A 242 0.43 27.36 4.04
C MET A 242 -0.43 28.21 4.99
N HIS A 243 -1.13 29.21 4.43
CA HIS A 243 -2.06 30.07 5.14
C HIS A 243 -3.48 29.88 4.59
N TYR A 244 -4.33 29.14 5.32
CA TYR A 244 -5.67 28.76 4.86
C TYR A 244 -6.60 29.95 4.55
N PHE A 245 -6.46 31.07 5.26
CA PHE A 245 -7.37 32.23 5.16
C PHE A 245 -6.83 33.38 4.30
N GLN A 246 -5.64 33.24 3.69
CA GLN A 246 -5.10 34.25 2.79
C GLN A 246 -5.52 33.96 1.35
N HIS A 247 -6.64 34.57 0.92
CA HIS A 247 -7.19 34.42 -0.43
C HIS A 247 -6.32 35.01 -1.56
N HIS A 248 -5.26 35.77 -1.24
CA HIS A 248 -4.50 36.56 -2.22
C HIS A 248 -3.23 35.89 -2.77
N ARG A 249 -2.82 34.72 -2.27
CA ARG A 249 -1.74 33.95 -2.88
C ARG A 249 -2.33 32.78 -3.66
N GLN A 250 -2.07 32.74 -4.96
CA GLN A 250 -2.32 31.55 -5.76
C GLN A 250 -1.45 30.43 -5.18
N GLN A 251 -2.09 29.43 -4.58
CA GLN A 251 -1.39 28.24 -4.12
C GLN A 251 -0.75 27.55 -5.34
N PRO A 252 0.46 27.00 -5.20
CA PRO A 252 1.07 26.25 -6.30
C PRO A 252 0.14 25.10 -6.69
N PHE A 253 -0.41 25.16 -7.90
CA PHE A 253 -1.23 24.08 -8.43
C PHE A 253 -0.35 22.87 -8.76
N TYR A 254 -0.89 21.68 -8.53
CA TYR A 254 -0.31 20.42 -8.96
C TYR A 254 -1.28 19.72 -9.89
N TYR A 255 -0.78 19.26 -11.03
CA TYR A 255 -1.54 18.42 -11.94
C TYR A 255 -0.93 17.03 -11.91
N PRO A 256 -1.55 16.05 -11.21
CA PRO A 256 -1.03 14.70 -11.17
C PRO A 256 -1.03 14.11 -12.58
N ASN A 257 0.06 13.40 -12.91
CA ASN A 257 0.18 12.63 -14.15
C ASN A 257 0.04 11.12 -13.92
N GLY A 258 -0.62 10.74 -12.83
CA GLY A 258 -0.99 9.36 -12.51
C GLY A 258 -2.43 9.07 -12.92
N GLU A 259 -2.70 7.80 -13.17
CA GLU A 259 -4.03 7.24 -13.42
C GLU A 259 -4.11 5.97 -12.58
N TYR A 260 -5.19 5.79 -11.82
CA TYR A 260 -5.38 4.53 -11.10
C TYR A 260 -5.59 3.41 -12.12
N GLU A 261 -5.14 2.19 -11.82
CA GLU A 261 -5.40 1.06 -12.72
C GLU A 261 -6.91 0.80 -12.89
N TYR A 262 -7.70 1.23 -11.89
CA TYR A 262 -9.15 1.26 -11.92
C TYR A 262 -9.66 2.59 -11.36
N GLY A 263 -10.38 3.38 -12.17
CA GLY A 263 -10.98 4.66 -11.78
C GLY A 263 -10.54 5.84 -12.63
#